data_AF-A0A943PE59-F1
#
_entry.id   AF-A0A943PE59-F1
#
_cell.length_a   1.000
_cell.length_b   1.000
_cell.length_c   1.000
_cell.angle_alpha   90.00
_cell.angle_beta   90.00
_cell.angle_gamma   90.00
#
_symmetry.space_group_name_H-M   'P 1'
#
loop_
_entity.id
_entity.type
_entity.pdbx_description
1 polymer ?
#
loop_
_entity_poly.entity_id
_entity_poly.type
_entity_poly.pdbx_seq_one_letter_code
_entity_poly.pdbx_strand_id
1 'polypeptide(L)'
;MGLFGNLFKSEFEKWVEGASHEKLSEAYEEERQKWIREGYSGGTGEKTAKMNRLNTEISKRVVEEWENDPRRNKDPNFRWTDANRWDKD
;
A
#
# COMPACT_ATOMS: atom_id res chain seq x y z
N MET A 1 28.03 13.47 9.27
CA MET A 1 27.57 13.12 7.90
C MET A 1 26.05 13.08 7.90
N GLY A 2 25.36 13.71 6.93
CA GLY A 2 23.92 13.50 6.75
C GLY A 2 23.05 14.70 6.34
N LEU A 3 23.60 15.82 5.87
CA LEU A 3 22.82 17.02 5.47
C LEU A 3 22.21 16.96 4.05
N PHE A 4 22.16 15.77 3.43
CA PHE A 4 21.57 15.57 2.08
C PHE A 4 20.35 14.64 2.05
N GLY A 5 19.97 14.02 3.18
CA GLY A 5 18.87 13.05 3.23
C GLY A 5 17.48 13.62 2.91
N ASN A 6 17.31 14.94 3.05
CA ASN A 6 16.03 15.63 2.83
C ASN A 6 15.96 16.43 1.52
N LEU A 7 17.05 16.53 0.75
CA LEU A 7 17.08 17.31 -0.50
C LEU A 7 16.87 16.44 -1.75
N PHE A 8 17.17 15.14 -1.65
CA PHE A 8 16.99 14.14 -2.70
C PHE A 8 15.85 13.17 -2.37
N LYS A 9 14.67 13.67 -1.96
CA LYS A 9 13.46 12.89 -2.25
C LYS A 9 13.48 12.64 -3.75
N SER A 10 13.65 11.38 -4.15
CA SER A 10 13.75 11.03 -5.56
C SER A 10 12.50 11.53 -6.28
N GLU A 11 12.61 11.83 -7.58
CA GLU A 11 11.45 12.21 -8.40
C GLU A 11 10.30 11.20 -8.24
N PHE A 12 10.67 9.94 -8.00
CA PHE A 12 9.79 8.86 -7.60
C PHE A 12 9.08 9.08 -6.26
N GLU A 13 9.74 9.49 -5.19
CA GLU A 13 9.06 9.74 -3.90
C GLU A 13 8.09 10.93 -3.95
N LYS A 14 8.47 12.01 -4.64
CA LYS A 14 7.56 13.14 -4.87
C LYS A 14 6.36 12.72 -5.72
N TRP A 15 6.60 11.89 -6.72
CA TRP A 15 5.54 11.33 -7.55
C TRP A 15 4.63 10.39 -6.75
N VAL A 16 5.18 9.52 -5.90
CA VAL A 16 4.41 8.59 -5.06
C VAL A 16 3.51 9.35 -4.07
N GLU A 17 4.00 10.44 -3.49
CA GLU A 17 3.20 11.29 -2.60
C GLU A 17 2.06 12.01 -3.34
N GLY A 18 2.27 12.44 -4.59
CA GLY A 18 1.29 13.18 -5.39
C GLY A 18 0.40 12.35 -6.32
N ALA A 19 0.71 11.07 -6.57
CA ALA A 19 -0.01 10.23 -7.52
C ALA A 19 -1.38 9.79 -6.97
N SER A 20 -2.34 9.52 -7.86
CA SER A 20 -3.62 8.91 -7.50
C SER A 20 -3.46 7.44 -7.09
N HIS A 21 -4.43 6.90 -6.35
CA HIS A 21 -4.43 5.49 -5.93
C HIS A 21 -4.30 4.54 -7.13
N GLU A 22 -5.02 4.80 -8.21
CA GLU A 22 -4.95 4.03 -9.45
C GLU A 22 -3.54 4.00 -10.04
N LYS A 23 -2.88 5.16 -10.18
CA LYS A 23 -1.52 5.23 -10.71
C LYS A 23 -0.48 4.53 -9.83
N LEU A 24 -0.66 4.60 -8.51
CA LEU A 24 0.19 3.85 -7.58
C LEU A 24 0.01 2.34 -7.74
N SER A 25 -1.24 1.88 -7.88
CA SER A 25 -1.55 0.47 -8.09
C SER A 25 -1.05 -0.05 -9.44
N GLU A 26 -1.17 0.74 -10.50
CA GLU A 26 -0.69 0.41 -11.84
C GLU A 26 0.84 0.28 -11.85
N ALA A 27 1.56 1.27 -11.31
CA ALA A 27 3.01 1.21 -11.20
C ALA A 27 3.50 0.04 -10.32
N TYR A 28 2.75 -0.30 -9.26
CA TYR A 28 3.05 -1.47 -8.44
C TYR A 28 2.86 -2.78 -9.23
N GLU A 29 1.78 -2.90 -10.02
CA GLU A 29 1.55 -4.10 -10.81
C GLU A 29 2.56 -4.25 -11.95
N GLU A 30 2.97 -3.16 -12.59
CA GLU A 30 4.07 -3.17 -13.57
C GLU A 30 5.39 -3.66 -12.95
N GLU A 31 5.77 -3.12 -11.79
CA GLU A 31 6.95 -3.58 -11.07
C GLU A 31 6.82 -5.04 -10.61
N ARG A 32 5.62 -5.46 -10.21
CA ARG A 32 5.32 -6.84 -9.83
C ARG A 32 5.44 -7.80 -11.00
N GLN A 33 4.94 -7.44 -12.19
CA GLN A 33 5.08 -8.26 -13.39
C GLN A 33 6.56 -8.40 -13.79
N LYS A 34 7.31 -7.30 -13.73
CA LYS A 34 8.76 -7.32 -13.97
C LYS A 34 9.47 -8.21 -12.94
N TRP A 35 9.11 -8.10 -11.66
CA TRP A 35 9.65 -8.93 -10.60
C TRP A 35 9.30 -10.42 -10.77
N ILE A 36 8.08 -10.75 -11.19
CA ILE A 36 7.69 -12.14 -11.49
C ILE A 36 8.53 -12.69 -12.66
N ARG A 37 8.79 -11.86 -13.68
CA ARG A 37 9.54 -12.25 -14.87
C ARG A 37 11.03 -12.42 -14.62
N GLU A 38 11.63 -11.55 -13.80
CA GLU A 38 13.09 -11.46 -13.64
C GLU A 38 13.59 -11.93 -12.26
N GLY A 39 12.84 -11.65 -11.19
CA GLY A 39 13.27 -11.86 -9.80
C GLY A 39 12.72 -13.13 -9.14
N TYR A 40 11.51 -13.56 -9.48
CA TYR A 40 10.85 -14.71 -8.85
C TYR A 40 11.16 -16.04 -9.55
N SER A 41 11.22 -16.05 -10.88
CA SER A 41 11.45 -17.26 -11.69
C SER A 41 12.93 -17.58 -11.92
N GLY A 42 13.85 -16.63 -11.70
CA GLY A 42 15.28 -16.80 -11.98
C GLY A 42 16.26 -16.06 -11.04
N GLY A 43 15.79 -15.48 -9.93
CA GLY A 43 16.59 -14.66 -9.02
C GLY A 43 16.38 -14.97 -7.52
N THR A 44 16.78 -14.04 -6.64
CA THR A 44 16.78 -14.18 -5.16
C THR A 44 15.38 -14.31 -4.53
N GLY A 45 14.30 -14.04 -5.28
CA GLY A 45 12.92 -14.05 -4.76
C GLY A 45 12.58 -12.88 -3.82
N GLU A 46 13.49 -11.93 -3.62
CA GLU A 46 13.24 -10.74 -2.80
C GLU A 46 12.55 -9.63 -3.60
N LYS A 47 11.60 -8.94 -2.95
CA LYS A 47 10.91 -7.78 -3.54
C LYS A 47 11.89 -6.62 -3.72
N THR A 48 11.78 -5.91 -4.84
CA THR A 48 12.62 -4.72 -5.08
C THR A 48 12.31 -3.63 -4.06
N ALA A 49 13.32 -2.81 -3.75
CA ALA A 49 13.16 -1.69 -2.81
C ALA A 49 12.07 -0.68 -3.26
N LYS A 50 11.88 -0.51 -4.57
CA LYS A 50 10.84 0.34 -5.15
C LYS A 50 9.43 -0.24 -4.90
N MET A 51 9.26 -1.54 -5.14
CA MET A 51 7.99 -2.23 -4.93
C MET A 51 7.58 -2.21 -3.46
N ASN A 52 8.55 -2.35 -2.55
CA ASN A 52 8.29 -2.20 -1.11
C ASN A 52 7.82 -0.79 -0.73
N ARG A 53 8.42 0.27 -1.31
CA ARG A 53 7.99 1.66 -1.07
C ARG A 53 6.58 1.94 -1.59
N LEU A 54 6.26 1.48 -2.81
CA LEU A 54 4.89 1.58 -3.36
C LEU A 54 3.89 0.84 -2.47
N ASN A 55 4.23 -0.37 -2.05
CA ASN A 55 3.36 -1.16 -1.17
C ASN A 55 3.10 -0.45 0.16
N THR A 56 4.11 0.17 0.77
CA THR A 56 3.92 0.90 2.03
C THR A 56 3.00 2.11 1.88
N GLU A 57 3.11 2.84 0.77
CA GLU A 57 2.29 4.04 0.53
C GLU A 57 0.84 3.68 0.18
N ILE A 58 0.63 2.66 -0.66
CA ILE A 58 -0.70 2.09 -0.91
C ILE A 58 -1.32 1.62 0.41
N SER A 59 -0.57 0.88 1.22
CA SER A 59 -1.06 0.35 2.50
C SER A 59 -1.47 1.46 3.45
N LYS A 60 -0.67 2.54 3.57
CA LYS A 60 -1.04 3.70 4.40
C LYS A 60 -2.35 4.33 3.97
N ARG A 61 -2.53 4.56 2.67
CA ARG A 61 -3.75 5.19 2.13
C ARG A 61 -4.98 4.31 2.36
N VAL A 62 -4.86 2.99 2.15
CA VAL A 62 -5.95 2.05 2.42
C VAL A 62 -6.30 2.03 3.91
N VAL A 63 -5.30 2.10 4.80
CA VAL A 63 -5.54 2.22 6.24
C VAL A 63 -6.25 3.51 6.59
N GLU A 64 -5.85 4.65 6.02
CA GLU A 64 -6.50 5.94 6.23
C GLU A 64 -7.95 5.94 5.70
N GLU A 65 -8.20 5.39 4.51
CA GLU A 65 -9.55 5.21 3.96
C GLU A 65 -10.40 4.31 4.87
N TRP A 66 -9.82 3.21 5.35
CA TRP A 66 -10.48 2.28 6.27
C TRP A 66 -10.74 2.90 7.66
N GLU A 67 -9.87 3.78 8.15
CA GLU A 67 -10.06 4.53 9.41
C GLU A 67 -11.17 5.57 9.33
N ASN A 68 -11.33 6.17 8.15
CA ASN A 68 -12.34 7.19 7.89
C ASN A 68 -13.68 6.63 7.38
N ASP A 69 -13.78 5.32 7.12
CA ASP A 69 -15.03 4.71 6.65
C ASP A 69 -16.15 4.85 7.72
N PRO A 70 -17.27 5.54 7.41
CA PRO A 70 -18.39 5.68 8.33
C PRO A 70 -19.07 4.34 8.68
N ARG A 71 -18.84 3.28 7.91
CA ARG A 71 -19.35 1.92 8.18
C ARG A 71 -18.46 1.15 9.13
N ARG A 72 -17.25 1.64 9.44
CA ARG A 72 -16.34 0.96 10.34
C ARG A 72 -16.83 1.06 11.77
N ASN A 73 -17.04 -0.11 12.38
CA ASN A 73 -17.26 -0.18 13.82
C ASN A 73 -15.93 0.10 14.56
N LYS A 74 -15.92 1.13 15.41
CA LYS A 74 -14.76 1.55 16.22
C LYS A 74 -14.74 0.88 17.60
N ASP A 75 -15.73 0.06 17.91
CA ASP A 75 -15.82 -0.64 19.19
C ASP A 75 -14.71 -1.71 19.31
N PRO A 76 -13.81 -1.62 20.30
CA PRO A 76 -12.77 -2.63 20.52
C PRO A 76 -13.33 -4.02 20.89
N ASN A 77 -14.59 -4.10 21.33
CA ASN A 77 -15.29 -5.36 21.59
C ASN A 77 -16.08 -5.86 20.37
N PHE A 78 -16.04 -5.17 19.23
CA PHE A 78 -16.73 -5.61 18.02
C PHE A 78 -16.14 -6.94 17.54
N ARG A 79 -16.94 -8.00 17.65
CA ARG A 79 -16.60 -9.30 17.07
C ARG A 79 -17.19 -9.35 15.67
N TRP A 80 -16.46 -9.98 14.75
CA TRP A 80 -16.94 -10.20 13.38
C TRP A 80 -18.30 -10.94 13.35
N THR A 81 -18.63 -11.71 14.40
CA THR A 81 -19.93 -12.37 14.59
C THR A 81 -21.10 -11.41 14.86
N ASP A 82 -20.84 -10.20 15.36
CA ASP A 82 -21.86 -9.20 15.63
C ASP A 82 -22.25 -8.41 14.36
N ALA A 83 -21.43 -8.45 13.31
CA ALA A 83 -21.75 -7.86 12.00
C ALA A 83 -23.01 -8.51 11.38
N ASN A 84 -23.15 -9.83 11.52
CA ASN A 84 -24.28 -10.60 10.97
C ASN A 84 -25.52 -10.58 11.88
N ARG A 85 -25.52 -9.84 13.01
CA ARG A 85 -26.67 -9.77 13.92
C ARG A 85 -27.86 -9.04 13.28
N TRP A 86 -27.60 -8.18 12.30
CA TRP A 86 -28.59 -7.32 11.64
C TRP A 86 -29.11 -7.88 10.31
N ASP A 87 -28.57 -8.98 9.79
CA ASP A 87 -29.10 -9.70 8.62
C ASP A 87 -30.21 -10.70 9.04
N LYS A 88 -31.20 -10.20 9.79
CA LYS A 88 -32.41 -10.94 10.16
C LYS A 88 -33.63 -10.16 9.69
N ASP A 89 -33.99 -10.38 8.43
CA ASP A 89 -35.35 -10.27 7.91
C ASP A 89 -35.65 -11.52 7.08
#